data_AF-A0A6N8XAP5-F1
#
_entry.id   AF-A0A6N8XAP5-F1
#
_cell.length_a   1.000
_cell.length_b   1.000
_cell.length_c   1.000
_cell.angle_alpha   90.00
_cell.angle_beta   90.00
_cell.angle_gamma   90.00
#
_symmetry.space_group_name_H-M   'P 1'
#
loop_
_entity.id
_entity.type
_entity.pdbx_description
1 polymer ?
#
loop_
_entity_poly.entity_id
_entity_poly.type
_entity_poly.pdbx_seq_one_letter_code
_entity_poly.pdbx_strand_id
1 'polypeptide(L)' 'MRVQAGVDTEGGSLLVLRNMASYASAFEAIAADEINTMLAEAQAAIDDDRYLFCLPQFVVAGVRTR' A
#
# COMPACT_ATOMS: atom_id res chain seq x y z
N MET A 1 -4.46 -17.45 12.07
CA MET A 1 -4.20 -16.22 11.29
C MET A 1 -4.28 -15.04 12.26
N ARG A 2 -3.21 -14.26 12.37
CA ARG A 2 -3.20 -13.01 13.17
C ARG A 2 -3.10 -11.85 12.19
N VAL A 3 -4.00 -10.87 12.32
CA VAL A 3 -3.99 -9.63 11.54
C VAL A 3 -3.60 -8.50 12.47
N GLN A 4 -2.63 -7.69 12.05
CA GLN A 4 -2.27 -6.43 12.68
C GLN A 4 -2.38 -5.34 11.62
N ALA A 5 -2.86 -4.15 11.98
CA ALA A 5 -2.91 -3.03 11.06
C ALA A 5 -2.07 -1.89 11.62
N GLY A 6 -1.20 -1.33 10.79
CA GLY A 6 -0.54 -0.06 11.05
C GLY A 6 -1.37 1.07 10.45
N VAL A 7 -1.53 2.16 11.19
CA VAL A 7 -2.11 3.40 10.70
C VAL A 7 -0.97 4.37 10.48
N ASP A 8 -0.88 4.92 9.27
CA ASP A 8 0.09 5.93 8.87
C ASP A 8 -0.64 7.20 8.46
N THR A 9 -0.33 8.29 9.14
CA THR A 9 -0.87 9.62 8.89
C THR A 9 0.19 10.61 8.42
N GLU A 10 1.47 10.20 8.40
CA GLU A 10 2.62 11.09 8.14
C GLU A 10 3.32 10.75 6.81
N GLY A 11 2.85 9.73 6.09
CA GLY A 11 3.36 9.36 4.77
C GLY A 11 4.54 8.40 4.79
N GLY A 12 4.88 7.82 5.94
CA GLY A 12 5.98 6.84 6.06
C GLY A 12 5.81 5.61 5.17
N SER A 13 4.57 5.30 4.78
CA SER A 13 4.19 4.15 3.95
C SER A 13 4.15 4.49 2.45
N LEU A 14 4.44 5.72 2.04
CA LEU A 14 4.39 6.09 0.62
C LEU A 14 5.39 5.28 -0.22
N LEU A 15 6.55 4.92 0.35
CA LEU A 15 7.50 4.01 -0.29
C LEU A 15 6.92 2.60 -0.51
N VAL A 16 6.08 2.13 0.42
CA VAL A 16 5.38 0.84 0.29
C VAL A 16 4.35 0.92 -0.82
N LEU A 17 3.56 2.00 -0.89
CA LEU A 17 2.60 2.23 -1.97
C LEU A 17 3.28 2.27 -3.35
N ARG A 18 4.43 2.94 -3.46
CA ARG A 18 5.23 2.94 -4.71
C ARG A 18 5.71 1.54 -5.10
N ASN A 19 6.11 0.74 -4.11
CA ASN A 19 6.51 -0.64 -4.36
C ASN A 19 5.30 -1.48 -4.85
N MET A 20 4.15 -1.37 -4.19
CA MET A 20 2.91 -2.04 -4.61
C MET A 20 2.46 -1.62 -6.01
N ALA A 21 2.56 -0.33 -6.33
CA ALA A 21 2.30 0.21 -7.66
C ALA A 21 3.18 -0.43 -8.75
N SER A 22 4.46 -0.69 -8.45
CA SER A 22 5.36 -1.36 -9.40
C SER A 22 4.87 -2.77 -9.76
N TYR A 23 4.33 -3.52 -8.80
CA TYR A 23 3.73 -4.83 -9.05
C TYR A 23 2.42 -4.70 -9.84
N ALA A 24 1.54 -3.77 -9.45
CA ALA A 24 0.27 -3.55 -10.16
C ALA A 24 0.50 -3.21 -11.65
N SER A 25 1.50 -2.39 -11.94
CA SER A 25 1.92 -2.09 -13.30
C SER A 25 2.50 -3.30 -14.02
N ALA A 26 3.38 -4.08 -13.37
CA ALA A 26 4.01 -5.26 -13.97
C ALA A 26 3.01 -6.36 -14.35
N PHE A 27 1.88 -6.44 -13.63
CA PHE A 27 0.80 -7.39 -13.91
C PHE A 27 -0.34 -6.80 -14.73
N GLU A 28 -0.20 -5.56 -15.24
CA GLU A 28 -1.24 -4.82 -15.97
C GLU A 28 -2.59 -4.80 -15.24
N ALA A 29 -2.56 -4.85 -13.90
CA ALA A 29 -3.77 -4.92 -13.08
C ALA A 29 -4.47 -3.56 -12.99
N ILE A 30 -3.71 -2.47 -13.14
CA ILE A 30 -4.17 -1.08 -13.11
C ILE A 30 -3.37 -0.32 -14.19
N ALA A 31 -4.02 0.61 -14.88
CA ALA A 31 -3.35 1.43 -15.89
C ALA A 31 -2.29 2.35 -15.27
N ALA A 32 -1.22 2.63 -16.00
CA ALA A 32 -0.06 3.35 -15.47
C ALA A 32 -0.38 4.82 -15.11
N ASP A 33 -1.26 5.47 -15.87
CA ASP A 33 -1.76 6.81 -15.61
C ASP A 33 -2.62 6.86 -14.34
N GLU A 34 -3.45 5.85 -14.12
CA GLU A 34 -4.25 5.70 -12.90
C GLU A 34 -3.35 5.49 -11.68
N ILE A 35 -2.34 4.62 -11.77
CA ILE A 35 -1.32 4.44 -10.71
C ILE A 35 -0.61 5.77 -10.38
N ASN A 36 -0.19 6.51 -11.40
CA ASN A 36 0.49 7.79 -11.19
C ASN A 36 -0.43 8.83 -10.54
N THR A 37 -1.70 8.86 -10.93
CA THR A 37 -2.71 9.74 -10.34
C THR A 37 -2.90 9.42 -8.86
N MET A 38 -3.09 8.13 -8.51
CA MET A 38 -3.25 7.71 -7.12
C MET A 38 -2.03 8.05 -6.25
N LEU A 39 -0.81 7.89 -6.78
CA LEU A 39 0.41 8.25 -6.05
C LEU A 39 0.56 9.76 -5.87
N ALA A 40 0.16 10.56 -6.86
CA ALA A 40 0.14 12.01 -6.76
C ALA A 40 -0.88 12.51 -5.73
N GLU A 41 -2.08 11.92 -5.71
CA GLU A 41 -3.12 12.20 -4.72
C GLU A 41 -2.67 11.84 -3.30
N ALA A 42 -2.00 10.69 -3.13
CA ALA A 42 -1.44 10.30 -1.84
C ALA A 42 -0.38 11.30 -1.35
N GLN A 43 0.52 11.76 -2.23
CA GLN A 43 1.50 12.80 -1.89
C GLN A 43 0.83 14.11 -1.50
N ALA A 44 -0.14 14.58 -2.28
CA ALA A 44 -0.87 15.82 -1.98
C ALA A 44 -1.63 15.71 -0.64
N ALA A 45 -2.20 14.55 -0.32
CA ALA A 45 -2.85 14.32 0.96
C ALA A 45 -1.88 14.36 2.14
N ILE A 46 -0.62 13.92 1.96
CA ILE A 46 0.44 14.03 2.98
C ILE A 46 0.77 15.51 3.20
N ASP A 47 0.99 16.25 2.11
CA ASP A 47 1.36 17.66 2.16
C ASP A 47 0.26 18.53 2.79
N ASP A 48 -1.01 18.10 2.70
CA ASP A 48 -2.18 18.78 3.26
C ASP A 48 -2.57 18.31 4.69
N ASP A 49 -1.80 17.41 5.33
CA ASP A 49 -2.17 16.76 6.61
C ASP A 49 -3.54 16.02 6.57
N ARG A 50 -3.93 15.51 5.41
CA ARG A 50 -5.19 14.77 5.17
C ARG A 50 -4.96 13.29 4.86
N TYR A 51 -3.73 12.82 4.97
CA TYR A 51 -3.35 11.45 4.65
C TYR A 51 -3.74 10.48 5.77
N LEU A 52 -4.36 9.37 5.39
CA LEU A 52 -4.61 8.22 6.25
C LEU A 52 -4.44 6.96 5.42
N PHE A 53 -3.46 6.16 5.78
CA PHE A 53 -3.24 4.86 5.18
C PHE A 53 -3.23 3.75 6.23
N CYS A 54 -4.06 2.74 6.00
CA CYS A 54 -4.17 1.58 6.85
C CYS A 54 -3.68 0.36 6.08
N LEU A 55 -2.52 -0.19 6.46
CA LEU A 55 -1.99 -1.41 5.85
C LEU A 55 -2.24 -2.61 6.76
N PRO A 56 -3.16 -3.52 6.41
CA PRO A 56 -3.28 -4.78 7.12
C PRO A 56 -2.09 -5.69 6.81
N GLN A 57 -1.36 -6.08 7.85
CA GLN A 57 -0.34 -7.10 7.82
C GLN A 57 -0.90 -8.40 8.38
N PHE A 58 -0.78 -9.48 7.62
CA PHE A 58 -1.23 -10.81 8.02
C PHE A 58 -0.03 -11.75 8.17
N VAL A 59 0.02 -12.46 9.30
CA VAL A 59 0.98 -13.55 9.49
C VAL A 59 0.29 -14.87 9.18
N VAL A 60 0.76 -15.54 8.14
CA VAL A 60 0.30 -16.87 7.72
C VAL A 60 1.36 -17.89 8.10
N ALA A 61 1.02 -18.79 9.02
CA ALA A 61 1.84 -19.96 9.35
C ALA A 61 1.23 -21.19 8.67
N GLY A 62 1.95 -21.77 7.71
CA GLY A 62 1.59 -23.06 7.12
C GLY A 62 2.18 -24.20 7.93
N VAL A 63 1.39 -25.24 8.19
CA VAL A 63 1.88 -26.50 8.79
C VAL A 63 1.84 -27.55 7.69
N ARG A 64 2.98 -28.20 7.41
CA ARG A 64 3.03 -29.29 6.43
C ARG A 64 2.37 -30.53 7.04
N THR A 65 1.22 -30.92 6.53
CA THR A 65 0.59 -32.21 6.83
C THR A 65 1.37 -33.32 6.12
N ARG A 66 1.71 -34.38 6.89
CA ARG A 66 2.30 -35.62 6.37
C ARG A 66 1.24 -36.48 5.71
#